data_AF-A0A1H9S959-F1
#
_entry.id   AF-A0A1H9S959-F1
#
_cell.length_a   1.000
_cell.length_b   1.000
_cell.length_c   1.000
_cell.angle_alpha   90.00
_cell.angle_beta   90.00
_cell.angle_gamma   90.00
#
_symmetry.space_group_name_H-M   'P 1'
#
loop_
_entity.id
_entity.type
_entity.pdbx_description
1 polymer ?
#
loop_
_entity_poly.entity_id
_entity_poly.type
_entity_poly.pdbx_seq_one_letter_code
_entity_poly.pdbx_strand_id
1 'polypeptide(L)'
;MPKYKRKPVVVEAVKITRPISIETEGNTVKGHTGDYLITESDGQQYPYNAQLFEEEFEPLKDRFNFKETVYKSLRMVKRKSRKILFDK
;
A
#
# COMPACT_ATOMS: atom_id res chain seq x y z
N MET A 1 36.63 5.88 -7.37
CA MET A 1 35.80 4.66 -7.43
C MET A 1 34.37 5.03 -7.82
N PRO A 2 33.65 4.21 -8.59
CA PRO A 2 32.26 4.46 -8.95
C PRO A 2 31.34 4.34 -7.71
N LYS A 3 30.33 5.22 -7.62
CA LYS A 3 29.34 5.24 -6.53
C LYS A 3 27.98 4.81 -7.07
N TYR A 4 27.25 4.01 -6.31
CA TYR A 4 25.92 3.50 -6.67
C TYR A 4 24.92 3.75 -5.53
N LYS A 5 23.62 3.77 -5.86
CA LYS A 5 22.52 3.87 -4.89
C LYS A 5 21.56 2.70 -5.05
N ARG A 6 20.97 2.23 -3.95
CA ARG A 6 19.93 1.19 -3.97
C ARG A 6 18.66 1.73 -4.64
N LYS A 7 17.94 0.88 -5.37
CA LYS A 7 16.62 1.23 -5.89
C LYS A 7 15.62 1.34 -4.72
N PRO A 8 14.72 2.32 -4.71
CA PRO A 8 13.65 2.37 -3.71
C PRO A 8 12.74 1.16 -3.88
N VAL A 9 12.44 0.46 -2.78
CA VAL A 9 11.56 -0.70 -2.75
C VAL A 9 10.27 -0.27 -2.05
N VAL A 10 9.14 -0.55 -2.67
CA VAL A 10 7.81 -0.36 -2.07
C VAL A 10 7.33 -1.74 -1.63
N VAL A 11 6.90 -1.83 -0.38
CA VAL A 11 6.38 -3.07 0.21
C VAL A 11 5.01 -2.83 0.82
N GLU A 12 4.21 -3.88 0.90
CA GLU A 12 2.99 -3.87 1.70
C GLU A 12 3.33 -4.34 3.11
N ALA A 13 2.80 -3.67 4.13
CA ALA A 13 3.08 -4.04 5.52
C ALA A 13 1.83 -3.94 6.38
N VAL A 14 1.63 -4.95 7.23
CA VAL A 14 0.51 -5.00 8.19
C VAL A 14 1.05 -5.24 9.59
N LYS A 15 0.58 -4.46 10.57
CA LYS A 15 1.00 -4.64 11.97
C LYS A 15 0.41 -5.93 12.55
N ILE A 16 1.28 -6.76 13.12
CA ILE A 16 0.95 -8.04 13.71
C ILE A 16 0.25 -7.81 15.06
N THR A 17 -1.01 -8.21 15.15
CA THR A 17 -1.81 -8.05 16.39
C THR A 17 -1.80 -9.29 17.29
N ARG A 18 -1.35 -10.43 16.77
CA ARG A 18 -1.27 -11.72 17.47
C ARG A 18 -0.01 -12.43 17.01
N PRO A 19 0.68 -13.21 17.87
CA PRO A 19 1.87 -13.93 17.44
C PRO A 19 1.53 -14.88 16.29
N ILE A 20 2.35 -14.84 15.24
CA ILE A 20 2.19 -15.67 14.05
C ILE A 20 3.46 -16.49 13.81
N SER A 21 3.33 -17.58 13.08
CA SER A 21 4.45 -18.38 12.58
C SER A 21 4.28 -18.52 11.08
N ILE A 22 5.28 -18.11 10.32
CA ILE A 22 5.27 -18.11 8.85
C ILE A 22 6.37 -19.05 8.39
N GLU A 23 6.06 -19.88 7.40
CA GLU A 23 7.06 -20.71 6.73
C GLU A 23 7.65 -19.91 5.56
N THR A 24 8.90 -19.48 5.70
CA THR A 24 9.66 -18.77 4.67
C THR A 24 10.81 -19.66 4.23
N GLU A 25 10.80 -20.08 2.96
CA GLU A 25 11.87 -20.86 2.29
C GLU A 25 12.56 -21.92 3.19
N GLY A 26 11.74 -22.82 3.76
CA GLY A 26 12.22 -23.93 4.58
C GLY A 26 12.52 -23.61 6.04
N ASN A 27 12.29 -22.37 6.49
CA ASN A 27 12.40 -21.97 7.89
C ASN A 27 11.07 -21.42 8.41
N THR A 28 10.68 -21.84 9.61
CA THR A 28 9.54 -21.24 10.31
C THR A 28 10.02 -20.03 11.12
N VAL A 29 9.62 -18.84 10.69
CA VAL A 29 9.92 -17.58 11.39
C VAL A 29 8.72 -17.19 12.23
N LYS A 30 8.97 -16.80 13.49
CA LYS A 30 7.93 -16.31 14.40
C LYS A 30 7.86 -14.79 14.33
N GLY A 31 6.66 -14.27 14.12
CA GLY A 31 6.35 -12.84 14.26
C GLY A 31 5.72 -12.58 15.63
N HIS A 32 6.19 -11.54 16.32
CA HIS A 32 5.65 -11.14 17.61
C HIS A 32 4.56 -10.07 17.46
N THR A 33 3.70 -9.95 18.47
CA THR A 33 2.72 -8.87 18.51
C THR A 33 3.42 -7.51 18.55
N GLY A 34 3.03 -6.61 17.66
CA GLY A 34 3.60 -5.26 17.55
C GLY A 34 4.53 -5.10 16.34
N ASP A 35 5.15 -6.19 15.87
CA ASP A 35 5.98 -6.20 14.65
C ASP A 35 5.14 -5.99 13.39
N TYR A 36 5.79 -5.80 12.25
CA TYR A 36 5.13 -5.72 10.94
C TYR A 36 5.33 -7.02 10.18
N LEU A 37 4.28 -7.50 9.53
CA LEU A 37 4.37 -8.51 8.50
C LEU A 37 4.52 -7.79 7.16
N ILE A 38 5.69 -7.92 6.53
CA ILE A 38 5.98 -7.34 5.23
C ILE A 38 5.66 -8.36 4.14
N THR A 39 5.06 -7.89 3.05
CA THR A 39 4.83 -8.64 1.81
C THR A 39 5.52 -7.92 0.65
N GLU A 40 6.43 -8.63 -0.03
CA GLU A 40 7.11 -8.15 -1.22
C GLU A 40 6.32 -8.40 -2.50
N SER A 41 6.72 -7.78 -3.62
CA SER A 41 6.01 -7.88 -4.90
C SER A 41 5.99 -9.29 -5.51
N ASP A 42 6.88 -10.18 -5.06
CA ASP A 42 6.95 -11.58 -5.47
C ASP A 42 6.08 -12.50 -4.59
N GLY A 43 5.43 -11.95 -3.57
CA GLY A 43 4.60 -12.69 -2.62
C GLY A 43 5.36 -13.26 -1.42
N GLN A 44 6.67 -13.00 -1.28
CA GLN A 44 7.41 -13.37 -0.09
C GLN A 44 6.93 -12.58 1.12
N GLN A 45 6.81 -13.29 2.24
CA GLN A 45 6.35 -12.71 3.50
C GLN A 45 7.33 -12.98 4.63
N TYR A 46 7.59 -11.96 5.44
CA TYR A 46 8.44 -12.07 6.62
C TYR A 46 8.04 -11.06 7.71
N PRO A 47 8.15 -11.44 8.99
CA PRO A 47 8.01 -10.50 10.09
C PRO A 47 9.25 -9.59 10.15
N TYR A 48 9.03 -8.32 10.48
CA TYR A 48 10.05 -7.30 10.62
C TYR A 48 9.80 -6.50 11.89
N ASN A 49 10.87 -6.21 12.62
CA ASN A 49 10.78 -5.53 13.90
C ASN A 49 10.14 -4.15 13.77
N ALA A 50 9.21 -3.82 14.68
CA ALA A 50 8.47 -2.56 14.63
C ALA A 50 9.36 -1.31 14.64
N GLN A 51 10.37 -1.30 15.50
CA GLN A 51 11.24 -0.14 15.66
C GLN A 51 12.06 0.10 14.39
N LEU A 52 12.68 -0.96 13.85
CA LEU A 52 13.42 -0.88 12.59
C LEU A 52 12.52 -0.50 11.41
N PHE A 53 11.29 -1.01 11.39
CA PHE A 53 10.34 -0.67 10.33
C PHE A 53 10.04 0.83 10.30
N GLU A 54 9.75 1.42 11.46
CA GLU A 54 9.39 2.84 11.57
C GLU A 54 10.59 3.77 11.33
N GLU A 55 11.83 3.27 11.50
CA GLU A 55 13.06 3.99 11.17
C GLU A 55 13.42 3.91 9.68
N GLU A 56 13.15 2.79 9.02
CA GLU A 56 13.59 2.53 7.64
C GLU A 56 12.51 2.79 6.56
N PHE A 57 11.24 2.74 6.93
CA PHE A 57 10.12 2.85 5.99
C PHE A 57 9.30 4.11 6.23
N GLU A 58 8.92 4.77 5.14
CA GLU A 58 8.01 5.91 5.18
C GLU A 58 6.66 5.53 4.55
N PRO A 59 5.53 5.97 5.14
CA PRO A 59 4.22 5.75 4.55
C PRO A 59 4.13 6.47 3.21
N LEU A 60 3.78 5.72 2.17
CA LEU A 60 3.44 6.32 0.88
C LEU A 60 2.16 7.14 1.07
N LYS A 61 2.30 8.47 1.01
CA LYS A 61 1.15 9.37 0.91
C LYS A 61 0.50 9.11 -0.45
N ASP A 62 -0.51 8.25 -0.48
CA ASP A 62 -1.33 8.06 -1.66
C ASP A 62 -1.80 9.43 -2.14
N ARG A 63 -1.29 9.87 -3.29
CA ARG A 63 -1.95 10.92 -4.07
C ARG A 63 -3.17 10.29 -4.72
N PHE A 64 -4.16 9.88 -3.93
CA PHE A 64 -5.48 9.59 -4.47
C PHE A 64 -5.90 10.81 -5.28
N ASN A 65 -5.99 10.65 -6.61
CA ASN A 65 -6.36 11.70 -7.54
C ASN A 65 -7.88 11.92 -7.44
N PHE A 66 -8.37 12.31 -6.26
CA PHE A 66 -9.78 12.52 -5.95
C PHE A 66 -10.43 13.49 -6.94
N LYS A 67 -9.63 14.44 -7.45
CA LYS A 67 -10.00 15.31 -8.57
C LYS A 67 -10.52 14.52 -9.76
N GLU A 68 -9.81 13.49 -10.21
CA GLU A 68 -10.18 12.73 -11.41
C GLU A 68 -11.51 11.99 -11.23
N THR A 69 -11.74 11.38 -10.07
CA THR A 69 -12.99 10.70 -9.72
C THR A 69 -14.16 11.68 -9.62
N VAL A 70 -13.95 12.84 -8.97
CA VAL A 70 -14.96 13.90 -8.83
C VAL A 70 -15.27 14.57 -10.17
N TYR A 71 -14.27 14.80 -11.02
CA TYR A 71 -14.49 15.38 -12.35
C TYR A 71 -15.28 14.43 -13.26
N LYS A 72 -15.05 13.11 -13.19
CA LYS A 72 -15.83 12.13 -13.95
C LYS A 72 -17.29 12.09 -13.48
N SER A 73 -17.53 12.07 -12.16
CA SER A 73 -18.90 12.07 -11.62
C SER A 73 -19.65 13.37 -11.92
N LEU A 74 -19.03 14.54 -11.73
CA LEU A 74 -19.62 15.84 -12.11
C LEU A 74 -19.89 15.96 -13.62
N ARG A 75 -19.00 15.43 -14.47
CA ARG A 75 -19.21 15.39 -15.93
C ARG A 75 -20.40 14.51 -16.31
N MET A 76 -20.60 13.39 -15.63
CA MET A 76 -21.76 12.51 -15.85
C MET A 76 -23.06 13.18 -15.39
N VAL A 77 -23.06 13.84 -14.23
CA VAL A 77 -24.23 14.59 -13.73
C VAL A 77 -24.61 15.73 -14.69
N LYS A 78 -23.64 16.52 -15.17
CA LYS A 78 -23.90 17.57 -16.19
C LYS A 78 -24.42 17.02 -17.52
N ARG A 79 -23.95 15.84 -17.96
CA ARG A 79 -24.46 15.19 -19.18
C ARG A 79 -25.90 14.71 -19.01
N LYS A 80 -26.24 14.16 -17.84
CA LYS A 80 -27.57 13.64 -17.54
C LYS A 80 -28.59 14.76 -17.34
N SER A 81 -28.23 15.84 -16.65
CA SER A 81 -29.11 16.99 -16.45
C SER A 81 -29.43 17.74 -17.76
N ARG A 82 -28.46 17.86 -18.69
CA ARG A 82 -28.73 18.43 -20.02
C ARG A 82 -29.70 17.60 -20.84
N LYS A 83 -29.66 16.26 -20.77
CA LYS A 83 -30.66 15.42 -21.46
C LYS A 83 -32.07 15.60 -20.90
N ILE A 84 -32.20 15.78 -19.58
CA ILE A 84 -33.51 15.94 -18.92
C ILE A 84 -34.10 17.33 -19.17
N LEU A 85 -33.26 18.36 -19.29
CA LEU A 85 -33.70 19.75 -19.48
C LEU A 85 -34.04 20.11 -20.95
N PHE A 86 -33.60 19.32 -21.93
CA PHE A 86 -33.78 19.60 -23.36
C PHE A 86 -34.67 18.57 -24.09
N ASP A 87 -35.40 17.73 -23.35
CA ASP A 87 -36.34 16.74 -23.89
C ASP A 87 -37.79 17.12 -23.49
N LYS A 88 -38.23 18.30 -23.97
CA LYS A 88 -39.59 18.82 -23.83
C LYS A 88 -40.04 19.42 -25.15
#